data_AF-A0A1M7YGY3-F1
#
_entry.id   AF-A0A1M7YGY3-F1
#
_cell.length_a   1.000
_cell.length_b   1.000
_cell.length_c   1.000
_cell.angle_alpha   90.00
_cell.angle_beta   90.00
_cell.angle_gamma   90.00
#
_symmetry.space_group_name_H-M   'P 1'
#
loop_
_entity.id
_entity.type
_entity.pdbx_description
1 polymer ?
#
loop_
_entity_poly.entity_id
_entity_poly.type
_entity_poly.pdbx_seq_one_letter_code
_entity_poly.pdbx_strand_id
1 'polypeptide(L)'
;MKEHDDVLQKILEILAVTLPEGGPEIKADLDLIDDLGLDSMKVLEILESLEDSFDISIPMNVMPGVRTANDLARELQKIIKSE
;
A
#
# COMPACT_ATOMS: atom_id res chain seq x y z
N MET A 1 -3.06 -17.48 9.15
CA MET A 1 -2.12 -16.50 8.59
C MET A 1 -2.81 -15.76 7.43
N LYS A 2 -3.93 -15.06 7.69
CA LYS A 2 -4.71 -14.39 6.64
C LYS A 2 -4.43 -12.88 6.54
N GLU A 3 -3.97 -12.28 7.64
CA GLU A 3 -3.78 -10.83 7.75
C GLU A 3 -2.82 -10.22 6.73
N HIS A 4 -1.78 -10.94 6.29
CA HIS A 4 -0.87 -10.40 5.26
C HIS A 4 -1.54 -10.30 3.90
N ASP A 5 -2.18 -11.40 3.46
CA ASP A 5 -2.90 -11.45 2.21
C ASP A 5 -4.10 -10.50 2.21
N ASP A 6 -4.82 -10.36 3.33
CA ASP A 6 -5.93 -9.41 3.47
C ASP A 6 -5.45 -7.95 3.29
N VAL A 7 -4.35 -7.55 3.95
CA VAL A 7 -3.77 -6.21 3.82
C VAL A 7 -3.27 -5.97 2.40
N LEU A 8 -2.51 -6.92 1.85
CA LEU A 8 -1.97 -6.82 0.50
C LEU A 8 -3.10 -6.72 -0.54
N GLN A 9 -4.13 -7.55 -0.42
CA GLN A 9 -5.28 -7.52 -1.33
C GLN A 9 -5.98 -6.18 -1.27
N LYS A 10 -6.16 -5.60 -0.08
CA LYS A 10 -6.75 -4.27 0.09
C LYS A 10 -5.91 -3.18 -0.58
N ILE A 11 -4.59 -3.21 -0.40
CA ILE A 11 -3.65 -2.28 -1.04
C ILE A 11 -3.75 -2.40 -2.56
N LEU A 12 -3.73 -3.62 -3.09
CA LEU A 12 -3.86 -3.88 -4.54
C LEU A 12 -5.22 -3.40 -5.08
N GLU A 13 -6.30 -3.54 -4.31
CA GLU A 13 -7.63 -3.06 -4.68
C GLU A 13 -7.66 -1.53 -4.79
N ILE A 14 -7.11 -0.83 -3.79
CA ILE A 14 -7.02 0.65 -3.80
C ILE A 14 -6.13 1.10 -4.99
N LEU A 15 -4.98 0.45 -5.17
CA LEU A 15 -4.08 0.71 -6.30
C LEU A 15 -4.77 0.52 -7.65
N ALA A 16 -5.56 -0.55 -7.80
CA ALA A 16 -6.31 -0.84 -9.02
C ALA A 16 -7.39 0.21 -9.33
N VAL A 17 -7.96 0.84 -8.29
CA VAL A 17 -8.91 1.96 -8.46
C VAL A 17 -8.17 3.27 -8.81
N THR A 18 -6.97 3.46 -8.26
CA THR A 18 -6.12 4.63 -8.51
C THR A 18 -5.43 4.60 -9.89
N LEU A 19 -5.18 3.41 -10.42
CA LEU A 19 -4.58 3.19 -11.74
C LEU A 19 -5.68 2.97 -12.79
N PRO A 20 -5.52 3.51 -14.01
CA PRO A 20 -6.50 3.32 -15.06
C PRO A 20 -6.54 1.86 -15.54
N GLU A 21 -7.74 1.37 -15.92
CA GLU A 21 -7.93 0.06 -16.54
C GLU A 21 -7.10 -0.03 -17.83
N GLY A 22 -6.01 -0.82 -17.80
CA GLY A 22 -5.02 -0.92 -18.88
C GLY A 22 -3.58 -0.56 -18.50
N GLY A 23 -3.34 -0.20 -17.23
CA GLY A 23 -2.00 -0.06 -16.66
C GLY A 23 -1.21 -1.38 -16.60
N PRO A 24 0.07 -1.32 -16.20
CA PRO A 24 0.89 -2.52 -15.99
C PRO A 24 0.24 -3.45 -14.94
N GLU A 25 0.54 -4.74 -15.05
CA GLU A 25 0.01 -5.77 -14.14
C GLU A 25 0.42 -5.43 -12.71
N ILE A 26 -0.53 -5.05 -11.85
CA ILE A 26 -0.23 -4.63 -10.47
C ILE A 26 0.28 -5.85 -9.69
N LYS A 27 1.57 -5.85 -9.37
CA LYS A 27 2.21 -6.88 -8.54
C LYS A 27 2.73 -6.27 -7.26
N ALA A 28 2.72 -7.09 -6.22
CA ALA A 28 3.24 -6.74 -4.92
C ALA A 28 4.70 -6.29 -4.97
N ASP A 29 5.51 -6.85 -5.88
CA ASP A 29 6.94 -6.58 -6.03
C ASP A 29 7.28 -5.37 -6.91
N LEU A 30 6.29 -4.71 -7.54
CA LEU A 30 6.54 -3.54 -8.38
C LEU A 30 6.69 -2.27 -7.54
N ASP A 31 7.53 -1.36 -8.03
CA ASP A 31 7.72 -0.07 -7.40
C ASP A 31 6.48 0.80 -7.63
N LEU A 32 5.88 1.25 -6.53
CA LEU A 32 4.69 2.09 -6.49
C LEU A 32 4.88 3.37 -7.32
N ILE A 33 6.07 3.98 -7.26
CA ILE A 33 6.34 5.26 -7.92
C ILE A 33 6.99 5.04 -9.28
N ASP A 34 8.02 4.20 -9.35
CA ASP A 34 8.87 4.06 -10.55
C ASP A 34 8.24 3.15 -11.60
N ASP A 35 7.58 2.06 -11.19
CA ASP A 35 7.02 1.06 -12.09
C ASP A 35 5.52 1.27 -12.35
N LEU A 36 4.76 1.51 -11.27
CA LEU A 36 3.33 1.78 -11.32
C LEU A 36 3.02 3.26 -11.65
N GLY A 37 4.00 4.15 -11.53
CA GLY A 37 3.83 5.56 -11.88
C GLY A 37 2.92 6.31 -10.91
N LEU A 38 2.86 5.92 -9.63
CA LEU A 38 2.06 6.65 -8.65
C LEU A 38 2.73 7.96 -8.26
N ASP A 39 1.99 9.04 -8.41
CA ASP A 39 2.37 10.34 -7.86
C ASP A 39 2.36 10.31 -6.33
N SER A 40 3.19 11.15 -5.72
CA SER A 40 3.24 11.32 -4.27
C SER A 40 1.87 11.66 -3.65
N MET A 41 0.99 12.35 -4.39
CA MET A 41 -0.39 12.62 -3.95
C MET A 41 -1.22 11.34 -3.86
N LYS A 42 -1.13 10.47 -4.87
CA LYS A 42 -1.83 9.17 -4.87
C LYS A 42 -1.35 8.29 -3.73
N VAL A 43 -0.04 8.28 -3.45
CA VAL A 43 0.53 7.55 -2.31
C VAL A 43 -0.09 8.04 -1.00
N LEU A 44 -0.23 9.36 -0.81
CA LEU A 44 -0.87 9.91 0.39
C LEU A 44 -2.35 9.50 0.50
N GLU A 45 -3.13 9.54 -0.58
CA GLU A 45 -4.54 9.10 -0.59
C GLU A 45 -4.69 7.61 -0.25
N ILE A 46 -3.78 6.77 -0.76
CA ILE A 46 -3.74 5.34 -0.44
C ILE A 46 -3.47 5.15 1.05
N LEU A 47 -2.48 5.85 1.60
CA LEU A 47 -2.14 5.76 3.02
C LEU A 47 -3.31 6.17 3.91
N GLU A 48 -3.96 7.30 3.62
CA GLU A 48 -5.12 7.79 4.37
C GLU A 48 -6.28 6.78 4.33
N SER A 49 -6.53 6.17 3.15
CA SER A 49 -7.54 5.11 2.99
C SER A 49 -7.22 3.85 3.79
N LEU A 50 -5.93 3.51 3.89
CA LEU A 50 -5.46 2.36 4.67
C LEU A 50 -5.53 2.64 6.17
N GLU A 51 -5.13 3.82 6.61
CA GLU A 51 -5.26 4.26 8.01
C GLU A 51 -6.72 4.15 8.48
N ASP A 52 -7.68 4.66 7.70
CA ASP A 52 -9.11 4.57 8.00
C ASP A 52 -9.65 3.12 7.91
N SER A 53 -9.23 2.36 6.90
CA SER A 53 -9.71 0.97 6.71
C SER A 53 -9.24 0.01 7.80
N PHE A 54 -8.03 0.21 8.32
CA PHE A 54 -7.40 -0.67 9.30
C PHE A 54 -7.44 -0.09 10.72
N ASP A 55 -7.96 1.13 10.90
CA ASP A 55 -7.97 1.87 12.16
C ASP A 55 -6.55 1.98 12.77
N ILE A 56 -5.56 2.28 11.91
CA ILE A 56 -4.14 2.42 12.30
C ILE A 56 -3.60 3.80 11.95
N SER A 57 -2.44 4.13 12.50
CA SER A 57 -1.67 5.32 12.09
C SER A 57 -0.34 4.89 11.47
N ILE A 58 -0.10 5.30 10.22
CA ILE A 58 1.10 4.97 9.45
C ILE A 58 2.10 6.14 9.59
N PRO A 59 3.19 5.96 10.35
CA PRO A 59 4.15 7.05 10.53
C PRO A 59 4.92 7.29 9.24
N MET A 60 5.12 8.56 8.85
CA MET A 60 5.89 8.92 7.65
C MET A 60 7.33 8.36 7.63
N ASN A 61 7.86 7.91 8.76
CA ASN A 61 9.18 7.26 8.82
C ASN A 61 9.23 5.91 8.06
N VAL A 62 8.09 5.29 7.75
CA VAL A 62 8.06 4.07 6.92
C VAL A 62 8.19 4.39 5.43
N MET A 63 7.83 5.61 5.00
CA MET A 63 7.87 6.05 3.59
C MET A 63 9.20 5.78 2.88
N PRO A 64 10.38 6.13 3.43
CA PRO A 64 11.64 5.83 2.75
C PRO A 64 11.94 4.33 2.60
N GLY A 65 11.28 3.47 3.39
CA GLY A 65 11.36 2.01 3.28
C GLY A 65 10.29 1.39 2.40
N VAL A 66 9.19 2.10 2.14
CA VAL A 66 8.10 1.63 1.29
C VAL A 66 8.36 2.03 -0.15
N ARG A 67 8.72 1.04 -0.96
CA ARG A 67 8.82 1.18 -2.41
C ARG A 67 7.80 0.35 -3.15
N THR A 68 7.45 -0.80 -2.59
CA THR A 68 6.54 -1.75 -3.22
C THR A 68 5.26 -1.91 -2.40
N ALA A 69 4.19 -2.41 -3.03
CA ALA A 69 2.97 -2.74 -2.30
C ALA A 69 3.22 -3.83 -1.22
N ASN A 70 4.20 -4.71 -1.45
CA ASN A 70 4.64 -5.72 -0.48
C ASN A 70 5.32 -5.09 0.74
N ASP A 71 6.21 -4.10 0.53
CA ASP A 71 6.82 -3.35 1.64
C ASP A 71 5.74 -2.62 2.46
N LEU A 72 4.79 -1.98 1.79
CA LEU A 72 3.68 -1.30 2.45
C LEU A 72 2.85 -2.30 3.29
N ALA A 73 2.45 -3.44 2.70
CA ALA A 73 1.70 -4.47 3.40
C ALA A 73 2.45 -5.01 4.63
N ARG A 74 3.76 -5.16 4.51
CA ARG A 74 4.64 -5.64 5.58
C ARG A 74 4.76 -4.64 6.72
N GLU A 75 4.90 -3.36 6.41
CA GLU A 75 4.95 -2.28 7.42
C GLU A 75 3.59 -2.15 8.13
N LEU A 76 2.49 -2.13 7.38
CA LEU A 76 1.13 -2.15 7.95
C LEU A 76 0.93 -3.35 8.88
N GLN A 77 1.34 -4.55 8.46
CA GLN A 77 1.19 -5.74 9.30
C GLN A 77 1.93 -5.61 10.63
N LYS A 78 3.12 -5.00 10.63
CA LYS A 78 3.87 -4.78 11.88
C LYS A 78 3.13 -3.83 12.81
N ILE A 79 2.52 -2.78 12.26
CA ILE A 79 1.74 -1.79 13.01
C ILE A 79 0.50 -2.48 13.61
N ILE A 80 -0.29 -3.16 12.78
CA ILE A 80 -1.52 -3.87 13.20
C ILE A 80 -1.22 -4.92 14.28
N LYS A 81 -0.11 -5.67 14.16
CA LYS A 81 0.27 -6.69 15.16
C LYS A 81 0.86 -6.13 16.44
N SER A 82 1.24 -4.85 16.44
CA SER A 82 1.85 -4.21 17.60
C SER A 82 0.83 -3.47 18.47
N GLU A 83 -0.42 -3.41 18.04
CA GLU A 83 -1.61 -2.99 18.82
C GLU A 83 -2.32 -4.19 19.48
#